data_AF-D8QLE3-F1
#
_entry.id   AF-D8QLE3-F1
#
_cell.length_a   1.000
_cell.length_b   1.000
_cell.length_c   1.000
_cell.angle_alpha   90.00
_cell.angle_beta   90.00
_cell.angle_gamma   90.00
#
_symmetry.space_group_name_H-M   'P 1'
#
loop_
_entity.id
_entity.type
_entity.pdbx_description
1 polymer ?
#
loop_
_entity_poly.entity_id
_entity_poly.type
_entity_poly.pdbx_seq_one_letter_code
_entity_poly.pdbx_strand_id
1 'polypeptide(L)'
;MVEAKSSKMKAVRKTVVRYHKPLTAKDIIRGPGVAKDRFPLLQRSQFGVPPQTFDYDCDRLHMTVDEIADDIRIARRGDFHYRVRTKEITALKGKSTALLRSVIDARGLTNFTVLGDNSLKDVTHQLAQLLYILHAPDVNEVKILRPGRSTKFYERAVYHFLSSLSTRTSLQHVSLNMQCCYKPGLGKYLRSAAARHLVSFRLQTSANVEEYLVGALHNSHMLPNLQQLTLRGIPELTPERLFENLRKRHDAGHTLPLLVEWDREVPTEIVSAARKLRIFFQKLE
;
A
#
# COMPACT_ATOMS: atom_id res chain seq x y z
N MET A 1 -2.87 57.38 -28.06
CA MET A 1 -2.32 56.23 -28.80
C MET A 1 -2.48 55.00 -27.94
N VAL A 2 -3.45 54.14 -28.29
CA VAL A 2 -3.83 52.94 -27.55
C VAL A 2 -3.09 51.74 -28.15
N GLU A 3 -2.47 50.93 -27.28
CA GLU A 3 -1.78 49.68 -27.62
C GLU A 3 -2.75 48.62 -28.16
N ALA A 4 -2.32 47.88 -29.19
CA ALA A 4 -2.93 46.62 -29.58
C ALA A 4 -1.85 45.54 -29.67
N LYS A 5 -1.74 44.70 -28.63
CA LYS A 5 -0.94 43.47 -28.67
C LYS A 5 -1.84 42.29 -29.06
N SER A 6 -1.64 41.82 -30.28
CA SER A 6 -2.27 40.62 -30.84
C SER A 6 -1.61 39.35 -30.27
N SER A 7 -2.37 38.57 -29.50
CA SER A 7 -1.96 37.25 -29.01
C SER A 7 -2.44 36.17 -29.98
N LYS A 8 -1.50 35.54 -30.70
CA LYS A 8 -1.77 34.39 -31.57
C LYS A 8 -1.82 33.11 -30.73
N MET A 9 -3.01 32.52 -30.57
CA MET A 9 -3.17 31.15 -30.06
C MET A 9 -2.60 30.15 -31.07
N LYS A 10 -1.61 29.35 -30.66
CA LYS A 10 -1.17 28.16 -31.38
C LYS A 10 -2.10 26.99 -31.06
N ALA A 11 -2.76 26.45 -32.06
CA ALA A 11 -3.55 25.23 -31.98
C ALA A 11 -2.64 24.02 -31.70
N VAL A 12 -2.89 23.31 -30.61
CA VAL A 12 -2.23 22.04 -30.29
C VAL A 12 -2.95 20.92 -31.07
N ARG A 13 -2.25 20.31 -32.02
CA ARG A 13 -2.72 19.11 -32.74
C ARG A 13 -2.77 17.92 -31.78
N LYS A 14 -3.94 17.28 -31.67
CA LYS A 14 -4.10 15.97 -31.01
C LYS A 14 -3.51 14.90 -31.92
N THR A 15 -2.44 14.24 -31.47
CA THR A 15 -1.89 13.04 -32.12
C THR A 15 -2.64 11.83 -31.59
N VAL A 16 -3.34 11.12 -32.49
CA VAL A 16 -3.97 9.83 -32.19
C VAL A 16 -2.90 8.75 -32.27
N VAL A 17 -2.48 8.21 -31.13
CA VAL A 17 -1.62 7.03 -31.07
C VAL A 17 -2.50 5.79 -31.20
N ARG A 18 -2.41 5.09 -32.34
CA ARG A 18 -3.03 3.77 -32.53
C ARG A 18 -2.15 2.72 -31.85
N TYR A 19 -2.66 2.08 -30.81
CA TYR A 19 -2.02 0.89 -30.25
C TYR A 19 -2.45 -0.36 -31.01
N HIS A 20 -1.47 -1.21 -31.30
CA HIS A 20 -1.64 -2.52 -31.93
C HIS A 20 -2.47 -3.48 -31.05
N LYS A 21 -3.22 -4.35 -31.73
CA LYS A 21 -4.09 -5.40 -31.16
C LYS A 21 -3.38 -6.24 -30.09
N PRO A 22 -4.06 -6.66 -29.00
CA PRO A 22 -3.53 -7.66 -28.09
C PRO A 22 -3.53 -9.05 -28.77
N LEU A 23 -2.41 -9.76 -28.63
CA LEU A 23 -2.25 -11.16 -29.02
C LEU A 23 -3.18 -12.04 -28.17
N THR A 24 -3.91 -12.94 -28.84
CA THR A 24 -4.77 -13.93 -28.19
C THR A 24 -3.96 -15.14 -27.72
N ALA A 25 -4.39 -15.76 -26.63
CA ALA A 25 -3.78 -16.93 -25.96
C ALA A 25 -3.80 -18.26 -26.75
N LYS A 26 -3.61 -18.22 -28.07
CA LYS A 26 -3.63 -19.40 -28.95
C LYS A 26 -2.33 -19.69 -29.70
N ASP A 27 -1.22 -19.07 -29.30
CA ASP A 27 0.12 -19.40 -29.81
C ASP A 27 0.92 -20.14 -28.71
N ILE A 28 0.55 -21.39 -28.40
CA ILE A 28 1.31 -22.64 -28.69
C ILE A 28 2.76 -22.58 -28.17
N ILE A 29 3.05 -22.99 -26.93
CA ILE A 29 3.33 -24.38 -26.48
C ILE A 29 3.77 -25.34 -27.60
N ARG A 30 5.09 -25.49 -27.81
CA ARG A 30 5.72 -26.76 -28.23
C ARG A 30 7.15 -26.88 -27.68
N GLY A 31 7.37 -27.86 -26.81
CA GLY A 31 8.67 -28.33 -26.34
C GLY A 31 8.51 -29.49 -25.33
N PRO A 32 9.11 -30.68 -25.54
CA PRO A 32 8.80 -31.89 -24.75
C PRO A 32 9.77 -32.15 -23.59
N GLY A 33 9.25 -32.74 -22.49
CA GLY A 33 9.98 -33.38 -21.39
C GLY A 33 10.54 -32.38 -20.36
N VAL A 34 10.34 -32.48 -19.04
CA VAL A 34 10.37 -33.64 -18.15
C VAL A 34 9.73 -33.25 -16.79
N ALA A 35 9.12 -34.24 -16.13
CA ALA A 35 8.73 -34.38 -14.72
C ALA A 35 7.70 -33.40 -14.11
N LYS A 36 6.51 -33.98 -13.86
CA LYS A 36 5.41 -33.48 -13.05
C LYS A 36 5.74 -33.69 -11.57
N ASP A 37 5.72 -32.63 -10.78
CA ASP A 37 5.36 -32.73 -9.36
C ASP A 37 4.15 -31.85 -9.04
N ARG A 38 3.19 -32.48 -8.36
CA ARG A 38 1.80 -32.09 -8.26
C ARG A 38 1.60 -31.00 -7.21
N PHE A 39 1.11 -29.83 -7.63
CA PHE A 39 0.35 -28.94 -6.74
C PHE A 39 -1.15 -29.27 -6.87
N PRO A 40 -1.91 -29.35 -5.77
CA PRO A 40 -3.36 -29.40 -5.86
C PRO A 40 -3.88 -28.01 -6.27
N LEU A 41 -4.37 -27.92 -7.50
CA LEU A 41 -5.15 -26.79 -8.02
C LEU A 41 -6.46 -26.70 -7.23
N LEU A 42 -6.58 -25.68 -6.38
CA LEU A 42 -7.86 -25.21 -5.89
C LEU A 42 -8.63 -24.60 -7.07
N GLN A 43 -9.45 -25.43 -7.74
CA GLN A 43 -10.52 -24.93 -8.59
C GLN A 43 -11.64 -24.37 -7.71
N ARG A 44 -11.83 -23.06 -7.74
CA ARG A 44 -13.12 -22.41 -7.52
C ARG A 44 -13.27 -21.30 -8.56
N SER A 45 -13.91 -21.63 -9.68
CA SER A 45 -14.70 -20.66 -10.43
C SER A 45 -16.15 -20.77 -9.93
N GLN A 46 -16.62 -19.74 -9.24
CA GLN A 46 -18.04 -19.44 -9.22
C GLN A 46 -18.18 -17.97 -9.58
N PHE A 47 -18.99 -17.74 -10.61
CA PHE A 47 -19.26 -16.49 -11.29
C PHE A 47 -19.53 -15.34 -10.30
N GLY A 48 -18.52 -14.51 -10.09
CA GLY A 48 -18.69 -13.13 -9.69
C GLY A 48 -18.47 -12.27 -10.92
N VAL A 49 -19.37 -11.32 -11.18
CA VAL A 49 -19.08 -10.19 -12.08
C VAL A 49 -17.70 -9.66 -11.66
N PRO A 50 -16.72 -9.52 -12.58
CA PRO A 50 -15.43 -8.96 -12.20
C PRO A 50 -15.71 -7.63 -11.51
N PRO A 51 -15.13 -7.36 -10.31
CA PRO A 51 -15.34 -6.09 -9.64
C PRO A 51 -15.08 -5.00 -10.68
N GLN A 52 -16.03 -4.09 -10.82
CA GLN A 52 -15.83 -2.93 -11.69
C GLN A 52 -14.69 -2.16 -11.06
N THR A 53 -13.48 -2.41 -11.55
CA THR A 53 -12.32 -1.60 -11.24
C THR A 53 -12.60 -0.26 -11.87
N PHE A 54 -13.27 0.61 -11.13
CA PHE A 54 -13.12 2.03 -11.33
C PHE A 54 -11.71 2.33 -10.86
N ASP A 55 -10.72 2.04 -11.71
CA ASP A 55 -9.50 2.83 -11.70
C ASP A 55 -9.99 4.24 -12.03
N TYR A 56 -10.38 4.99 -10.99
CA TYR A 56 -10.26 6.43 -11.04
C TYR A 56 -8.76 6.69 -11.18
N ASP A 57 -8.25 6.52 -12.39
CA ASP A 57 -7.12 7.30 -12.83
C ASP A 57 -7.68 8.72 -12.80
N CYS A 58 -7.46 9.39 -11.68
CA CYS A 58 -7.66 10.83 -11.53
C CYS A 58 -6.67 11.56 -12.45
N ASP A 59 -6.62 11.22 -13.75
CA ASP A 59 -5.95 11.96 -14.80
C ASP A 59 -6.57 13.36 -14.99
N ARG A 60 -7.56 13.73 -14.16
CA ARG A 60 -7.80 15.12 -13.76
C ARG A 60 -6.57 15.65 -13.03
N LEU A 61 -5.59 16.06 -13.83
CA LEU A 61 -4.56 17.00 -13.43
C LEU A 61 -5.26 18.14 -12.64
N HIS A 62 -4.89 18.30 -11.37
CA HIS A 62 -5.26 19.42 -10.49
C HIS A 62 -6.48 19.25 -9.55
N MET A 63 -6.73 18.06 -9.00
CA MET A 63 -7.76 17.90 -7.95
C MET A 63 -7.33 18.46 -6.58
N THR A 64 -8.27 19.06 -5.88
CA THR A 64 -8.15 19.49 -4.47
C THR A 64 -8.53 18.35 -3.54
N VAL A 65 -8.13 18.44 -2.26
CA VAL A 65 -8.53 17.41 -1.27
C VAL A 65 -10.05 17.42 -1.01
N ASP A 66 -10.73 18.56 -1.20
CA ASP A 66 -12.19 18.66 -1.18
C ASP A 66 -12.81 17.80 -2.29
N GLU A 67 -12.31 17.90 -3.53
CA GLU A 67 -12.79 17.10 -4.67
C GLU A 67 -12.50 15.61 -4.49
N ILE A 68 -11.33 15.25 -3.92
CA ILE A 68 -10.98 13.88 -3.56
C ILE A 68 -11.99 13.32 -2.55
N ALA A 69 -12.32 14.09 -1.51
CA ALA A 69 -13.28 13.70 -0.50
C ALA A 69 -14.69 13.51 -1.09
N ASP A 70 -15.11 14.40 -1.98
CA ASP A 70 -16.42 14.30 -2.64
C ASP A 70 -16.50 13.11 -3.59
N ASP A 71 -15.44 12.83 -4.36
CA ASP A 71 -15.36 11.63 -5.20
C ASP A 71 -15.47 10.35 -4.36
N ILE A 72 -14.74 10.28 -3.25
CA ILE A 72 -14.85 9.15 -2.30
C ILE A 72 -16.29 9.03 -1.74
N ARG A 73 -16.95 10.15 -1.42
CA ARG A 73 -18.33 10.14 -0.92
C ARG A 73 -19.34 9.64 -1.94
N ILE A 74 -19.09 9.87 -3.25
CA ILE A 74 -20.00 9.49 -4.33
C ILE A 74 -19.90 7.99 -4.64
N ALA A 75 -18.74 7.36 -4.40
CA ALA A 75 -18.45 5.96 -4.74
C ALA A 75 -19.21 4.88 -3.93
N ARG A 76 -20.38 5.20 -3.35
CA ARG A 76 -21.14 4.39 -2.36
C ARG A 76 -21.69 3.03 -2.81
N ARG A 77 -21.45 2.56 -4.04
CA ARG A 77 -22.02 1.29 -4.55
C ARG A 77 -21.01 0.50 -5.37
N GLY A 78 -20.57 -0.63 -4.80
CA GLY A 78 -19.67 -1.60 -5.44
C GLY A 78 -18.28 -1.66 -4.80
N ASP A 79 -17.49 -2.66 -5.18
CA ASP A 79 -16.07 -2.72 -4.83
C ASP A 79 -15.33 -1.60 -5.55
N PHE A 80 -14.85 -0.61 -4.79
CA PHE A 80 -14.24 0.58 -5.36
C PHE A 80 -12.76 0.68 -5.02
N HIS A 81 -11.94 0.96 -6.04
CA HIS A 81 -10.50 1.18 -5.88
C HIS A 81 -10.21 2.67 -6.04
N TYR A 82 -9.55 3.26 -5.06
CA TYR A 82 -9.20 4.67 -5.11
C TYR A 82 -7.68 4.88 -5.16
N ARG A 83 -7.23 5.65 -6.15
CA ARG A 83 -5.82 5.99 -6.35
C ARG A 83 -5.63 7.50 -6.39
N VAL A 84 -4.88 8.02 -5.44
CA VAL A 84 -4.50 9.43 -5.35
C VAL A 84 -3.06 9.60 -5.78
N ARG A 85 -2.77 10.44 -6.77
CA ARG A 85 -1.40 10.83 -7.15
C ARG A 85 -1.12 12.25 -6.68
N THR A 86 -0.12 12.44 -5.82
CA THR A 86 0.07 13.75 -5.16
C THR A 86 0.63 14.84 -6.07
N LYS A 87 1.23 14.48 -7.20
CA LYS A 87 1.67 15.44 -8.24
C LYS A 87 0.48 16.12 -8.94
N GLU A 88 -0.70 15.51 -8.84
CA GLU A 88 -1.95 16.00 -9.41
C GLU A 88 -2.78 16.75 -8.36
N ILE A 89 -2.35 16.80 -7.09
CA ILE A 89 -3.06 17.55 -6.05
C ILE A 89 -2.66 19.01 -6.10
N THR A 90 -3.63 19.88 -6.37
CA THR A 90 -3.42 21.34 -6.24
C THR A 90 -3.60 21.72 -4.78
N ALA A 91 -2.54 22.26 -4.17
CA ALA A 91 -2.66 22.84 -2.84
C ALA A 91 -3.70 23.96 -2.89
N LEU A 92 -4.79 23.81 -2.13
CA LEU A 92 -5.77 24.88 -1.93
C LEU A 92 -5.05 26.15 -1.44
N LYS A 93 -4.91 27.15 -2.32
CA LYS A 93 -4.52 28.52 -1.96
C LYS A 93 -5.71 29.22 -1.33
N GLY A 94 -6.04 28.83 -0.09
CA GLY A 94 -7.19 29.39 0.63
C GLY A 94 -7.60 28.48 1.77
N LYS A 95 -8.13 29.09 2.84
CA LYS A 95 -8.63 28.40 4.05
C LYS A 95 -9.87 27.56 3.72
N SER A 96 -9.73 26.45 2.98
CA SER A 96 -10.83 25.47 2.93
C SER A 96 -10.91 24.81 4.32
N THR A 97 -11.84 25.32 5.12
CA THR A 97 -12.14 24.88 6.48
C THR A 97 -13.39 23.99 6.51
N ALA A 98 -14.02 23.78 5.35
CA ALA A 98 -15.28 23.04 5.24
C ALA A 98 -15.08 21.53 5.45
N LEU A 99 -13.99 20.94 4.94
CA LEU A 99 -13.69 19.51 5.13
C LEU A 99 -13.44 19.11 6.59
N LEU A 100 -13.00 20.03 7.45
CA LEU A 100 -12.75 19.75 8.87
C LEU A 100 -14.03 19.48 9.67
N ARG A 101 -15.22 19.62 9.08
CA ARG A 101 -16.49 19.54 9.82
C ARG A 101 -17.22 18.20 9.74
N SER A 102 -16.83 17.30 8.85
CA SER A 102 -17.58 16.03 8.67
C SER A 102 -16.67 14.86 8.33
N VAL A 103 -16.87 13.74 9.03
CA VAL A 103 -16.30 12.44 8.70
C VAL A 103 -16.70 12.05 7.27
N ILE A 104 -15.76 11.56 6.47
CA ILE A 104 -16.01 11.00 5.14
C ILE A 104 -16.28 9.52 5.31
N ASP A 105 -17.54 9.10 5.18
CA ASP A 105 -17.92 7.68 5.19
C ASP A 105 -17.80 7.10 3.78
N ALA A 106 -16.81 6.23 3.59
CA ALA A 106 -16.38 5.61 2.34
C ALA A 106 -16.65 4.10 2.35
N ARG A 107 -17.89 3.70 2.65
CA ARG A 107 -18.32 2.30 2.56
C ARG A 107 -18.21 1.81 1.11
N GLY A 108 -17.71 0.60 0.92
CA GLY A 108 -17.40 0.03 -0.40
C GLY A 108 -16.01 0.34 -0.94
N LEU A 109 -15.25 1.25 -0.31
CA LEU A 109 -13.84 1.43 -0.65
C LEU A 109 -13.08 0.19 -0.21
N THR A 110 -12.58 -0.61 -1.16
CA THR A 110 -11.84 -1.84 -0.89
C THR A 110 -10.34 -1.62 -0.97
N ASN A 111 -9.88 -0.75 -1.88
CA ASN A 111 -8.46 -0.47 -2.08
C ASN A 111 -8.18 1.02 -2.00
N PHE A 112 -7.20 1.43 -1.18
CA PHE A 112 -6.80 2.82 -1.04
C PHE A 112 -5.31 2.99 -1.30
N THR A 113 -4.96 3.66 -2.41
CA THR A 113 -3.58 3.88 -2.82
C THR A 113 -3.26 5.37 -2.87
N VAL A 114 -2.16 5.78 -2.24
CA VAL A 114 -1.60 7.12 -2.32
C VAL A 114 -0.20 7.02 -2.92
N LEU A 115 0.01 7.70 -4.06
CA LEU A 115 1.28 7.73 -4.79
C LEU A 115 1.88 9.14 -4.75
N GLY A 116 3.21 9.22 -4.81
CA GLY A 116 3.94 10.47 -5.07
C GLY A 116 5.15 10.63 -4.17
N ASP A 117 5.52 11.86 -3.83
CA ASP A 117 6.61 12.14 -2.89
C ASP A 117 6.15 13.17 -1.84
N ASN A 118 6.93 13.35 -0.78
CA ASN A 118 6.62 14.33 0.27
C ASN A 118 7.27 15.71 0.04
N SER A 119 7.54 16.10 -1.21
CA SER A 119 8.19 17.39 -1.51
C SER A 119 7.30 18.61 -1.20
N LEU A 120 5.99 18.49 -1.39
CA LEU A 120 5.03 19.57 -1.18
C LEU A 120 4.40 19.52 0.22
N LYS A 121 4.76 20.48 1.09
CA LYS A 121 4.28 20.54 2.48
C LYS A 121 2.76 20.67 2.59
N ASP A 122 2.15 21.55 1.79
CA ASP A 122 0.71 21.82 1.86
C ASP A 122 -0.12 20.58 1.47
N VAL A 123 0.28 19.89 0.40
CA VAL A 123 -0.33 18.63 -0.04
C VAL A 123 -0.20 17.55 1.04
N THR A 124 0.95 17.50 1.72
CA THR A 124 1.19 16.55 2.81
C THR A 124 0.31 16.85 4.03
N HIS A 125 0.08 18.13 4.33
CA HIS A 125 -0.82 18.56 5.39
C HIS A 125 -2.29 18.22 5.08
N GLN A 126 -2.75 18.55 3.87
CA GLN A 126 -4.13 18.27 3.45
C GLN A 126 -4.41 16.76 3.39
N LEU A 127 -3.46 15.96 2.89
CA LEU A 127 -3.60 14.50 2.92
C LEU A 127 -3.66 13.97 4.36
N ALA A 128 -2.85 14.51 5.27
CA ALA A 128 -2.93 14.12 6.68
C ALA A 128 -4.32 14.42 7.27
N GLN A 129 -4.90 15.59 6.95
CA GLN A 129 -6.26 15.94 7.37
C GLN A 129 -7.29 14.97 6.80
N LEU A 130 -7.20 14.64 5.50
CA LEU A 130 -8.06 13.64 4.85
C LEU A 130 -8.01 12.29 5.59
N LEU A 131 -6.81 11.79 5.88
CA LEU A 131 -6.61 10.50 6.57
C LEU A 131 -7.21 10.49 7.99
N TYR A 132 -7.27 11.62 8.67
CA TYR A 132 -7.93 11.71 9.99
C TYR A 132 -9.46 11.63 9.92
N ILE A 133 -10.05 12.12 8.83
CA ILE A 133 -11.52 12.20 8.70
C ILE A 133 -12.10 11.08 7.84
N LEU A 134 -11.26 10.29 7.16
CA LEU A 134 -11.68 9.19 6.30
C LEU A 134 -12.04 7.96 7.13
N HIS A 135 -13.31 7.56 7.06
CA HIS A 135 -13.83 6.31 7.59
C HIS A 135 -14.14 5.36 6.44
N ALA A 136 -13.36 4.29 6.30
CA ALA A 136 -13.45 3.38 5.16
C ALA A 136 -13.48 1.91 5.63
N PRO A 137 -14.60 1.43 6.21
CA PRO A 137 -14.65 0.19 6.97
C PRO A 137 -14.45 -1.09 6.15
N ASP A 138 -14.56 -1.01 4.81
CA ASP A 138 -14.49 -2.15 3.91
C ASP A 138 -13.11 -2.27 3.21
N VAL A 139 -12.15 -1.40 3.55
CA VAL A 139 -10.82 -1.38 2.93
C VAL A 139 -10.06 -2.64 3.29
N ASN A 140 -9.62 -3.38 2.27
CA ASN A 140 -8.80 -4.56 2.38
C ASN A 140 -7.31 -4.31 2.07
N GLU A 141 -7.01 -3.33 1.23
CA GLU A 141 -5.65 -3.02 0.80
C GLU A 141 -5.37 -1.51 0.93
N VAL A 142 -4.28 -1.18 1.61
CA VAL A 142 -3.76 0.19 1.68
C VAL A 142 -2.33 0.25 1.16
N LYS A 143 -2.07 1.16 0.23
CA LYS A 143 -0.73 1.44 -0.32
C LYS A 143 -0.39 2.90 -0.14
N ILE A 144 0.51 3.24 0.78
CA ILE A 144 1.04 4.60 0.95
C ILE A 144 2.46 4.63 0.38
N LEU A 145 2.58 5.00 -0.89
CA LEU A 145 3.83 5.01 -1.65
C LEU A 145 4.33 6.45 -1.84
N ARG A 146 4.81 7.04 -0.75
CA ARG A 146 5.31 8.42 -0.69
C ARG A 146 6.72 8.49 -0.08
N PRO A 147 7.77 8.11 -0.83
CA PRO A 147 9.15 8.31 -0.41
C PRO A 147 9.50 9.79 -0.18
N GLY A 148 10.64 10.03 0.46
CA GLY A 148 11.15 11.36 0.76
C GLY A 148 10.78 11.87 2.15
N ARG A 149 11.18 13.12 2.44
CA ARG A 149 11.13 13.70 3.78
C ARG A 149 9.68 13.79 4.30
N SER A 150 9.36 13.02 5.32
CA SER A 150 8.02 12.97 5.92
C SER A 150 7.95 13.79 7.21
N THR A 151 6.74 14.13 7.65
CA THR A 151 6.50 14.83 8.93
C THR A 151 5.83 13.91 9.94
N LYS A 152 6.14 14.09 11.23
CA LYS A 152 5.48 13.33 12.31
C LYS A 152 3.95 13.44 12.25
N PHE A 153 3.42 14.60 11.85
CA PHE A 153 1.98 14.84 11.72
C PHE A 153 1.35 13.95 10.64
N TYR A 154 1.96 13.90 9.46
CA TYR A 154 1.49 13.07 8.36
C TYR A 154 1.56 11.58 8.69
N GLU A 155 2.69 11.10 9.19
CA GLU A 155 2.81 9.68 9.52
C GLU A 155 1.88 9.26 10.65
N ARG A 156 1.65 10.14 11.64
CA ARG A 156 0.63 9.91 12.67
C ARG A 156 -0.75 9.74 12.06
N ALA A 157 -1.11 10.56 11.06
CA ALA A 157 -2.37 10.43 10.36
C ALA A 157 -2.48 9.09 9.61
N VAL A 158 -1.40 8.66 8.93
CA VAL A 158 -1.32 7.34 8.28
C VAL A 158 -1.56 6.21 9.29
N TYR A 159 -0.81 6.16 10.40
CA TYR A 159 -0.98 5.10 11.38
C TYR A 159 -2.33 5.17 12.11
N HIS A 160 -2.89 6.37 12.30
CA HIS A 160 -4.23 6.54 12.85
C HIS A 160 -5.28 5.95 11.92
N PHE A 161 -5.23 6.30 10.63
CA PHE A 161 -6.09 5.75 9.59
C PHE A 161 -5.99 4.22 9.56
N LEU A 162 -4.79 3.65 9.44
CA LEU A 162 -4.63 2.19 9.41
C LEU A 162 -5.18 1.50 10.67
N SER A 163 -5.05 2.13 11.84
CA SER A 163 -5.56 1.56 13.10
C SER A 163 -7.09 1.63 13.19
N SER A 164 -7.73 2.61 12.55
CA SER A 164 -9.19 2.79 12.59
C SER A 164 -9.95 1.80 11.70
N LEU A 165 -9.27 1.16 10.74
CA LEU A 165 -9.82 0.13 9.85
C LEU A 165 -10.13 -1.22 10.56
N SER A 166 -9.84 -1.33 11.86
CA SER A 166 -9.90 -2.57 12.64
C SER A 166 -11.31 -3.12 12.91
N THR A 167 -12.38 -2.38 12.65
CA THR A 167 -13.72 -2.74 13.15
C THR A 167 -14.39 -3.90 12.41
N ARG A 168 -13.94 -4.27 11.20
CA ARG A 168 -14.60 -5.30 10.36
C ARG A 168 -13.68 -6.32 9.66
N THR A 169 -12.46 -6.53 10.15
CA THR A 169 -11.51 -7.56 9.65
C THR A 169 -11.08 -7.44 8.18
N SER A 170 -11.40 -6.33 7.51
CA SER A 170 -11.17 -6.20 6.06
C SER A 170 -9.69 -6.00 5.71
N LEU A 171 -8.94 -5.20 6.48
CA LEU A 171 -7.57 -4.82 6.13
C LEU A 171 -6.60 -6.00 6.22
N GLN A 172 -6.19 -6.50 5.05
CA GLN A 172 -5.30 -7.65 4.91
C GLN A 172 -3.94 -7.28 4.30
N HIS A 173 -3.89 -6.23 3.49
CA HIS A 173 -2.71 -5.87 2.72
C HIS A 173 -2.30 -4.43 3.00
N VAL A 174 -1.06 -4.25 3.47
CA VAL A 174 -0.52 -2.91 3.71
C VAL A 174 0.86 -2.77 3.09
N SER A 175 1.02 -1.76 2.23
CA SER A 175 2.31 -1.36 1.67
C SER A 175 2.65 0.07 2.05
N LEU A 176 3.76 0.25 2.75
CA LEU A 176 4.28 1.55 3.15
C LEU A 176 5.64 1.77 2.48
N ASN A 177 5.74 2.81 1.66
CA ASN A 177 7.01 3.36 1.19
C ASN A 177 7.10 4.81 1.65
N MET A 178 7.77 5.02 2.78
CA MET A 178 7.83 6.30 3.49
C MET A 178 9.05 6.36 4.41
N GLN A 179 9.42 7.56 4.87
CA GLN A 179 10.59 7.72 5.74
C GLN A 179 10.43 7.06 7.12
N CYS A 180 9.22 6.85 7.63
CA CYS A 180 8.95 6.32 8.97
C CYS A 180 9.61 7.14 10.10
N CYS A 181 9.57 8.49 10.00
CA CYS A 181 10.11 9.39 11.02
C CYS A 181 9.33 9.39 12.35
N TYR A 182 8.10 8.85 12.39
CA TYR A 182 7.28 8.66 13.59
C TYR A 182 7.22 7.18 14.01
N LYS A 183 8.39 6.64 14.39
CA LYS A 183 8.57 5.23 14.79
C LYS A 183 7.60 4.73 15.88
N PRO A 184 7.29 5.49 16.95
CA PRO A 184 6.31 5.04 17.95
C PRO A 184 4.91 4.80 17.37
N GLY A 185 4.54 5.55 16.32
CA GLY A 185 3.28 5.36 15.60
C GLY A 185 3.25 4.03 14.84
N LEU A 186 4.34 3.69 14.14
CA LEU A 186 4.50 2.39 13.48
C LEU A 186 4.37 1.25 14.49
N GLY A 187 5.10 1.33 15.61
CA GLY A 187 5.00 0.34 16.67
C GLY A 187 3.59 0.21 17.22
N LYS A 188 2.90 1.32 17.49
CA LYS A 188 1.51 1.31 17.97
C LYS A 188 0.57 0.65 16.95
N TYR A 189 0.75 0.94 15.66
CA TYR A 189 -0.05 0.33 14.60
C TYR A 189 0.17 -1.18 14.50
N LEU A 190 1.43 -1.64 14.48
CA LEU A 190 1.74 -3.08 14.40
C LEU A 190 1.21 -3.87 15.61
N ARG A 191 1.03 -3.21 16.75
CA ARG A 191 0.40 -3.76 17.97
C ARG A 191 -1.12 -3.66 18.01
N SER A 192 -1.72 -2.92 17.08
CA SER A 192 -3.15 -2.66 17.09
C SER A 192 -3.97 -3.89 16.68
N ALA A 193 -5.26 -3.90 17.02
CA ALA A 193 -6.18 -4.92 16.55
C ALA A 193 -6.26 -4.97 15.01
N ALA A 194 -6.07 -3.83 14.31
CA ALA A 194 -6.08 -3.77 12.85
C ALA A 194 -4.99 -4.66 12.25
N ALA A 195 -3.78 -4.58 12.81
CA ALA A 195 -2.63 -5.32 12.30
C ALA A 195 -2.78 -6.85 12.45
N ARG A 196 -3.67 -7.34 13.33
CA ARG A 196 -3.88 -8.77 13.54
C ARG A 196 -4.43 -9.50 12.30
N HIS A 197 -5.12 -8.78 11.43
CA HIS A 197 -5.73 -9.32 10.22
C HIS A 197 -4.80 -9.26 8.99
N LEU A 198 -3.60 -8.66 9.14
CA LEU A 198 -2.67 -8.54 8.02
C LEU A 198 -2.20 -9.92 7.56
N VAL A 199 -2.37 -10.13 6.25
CA VAL A 199 -1.85 -11.26 5.48
C VAL A 199 -0.55 -10.85 4.81
N SER A 200 -0.48 -9.62 4.29
CA SER A 200 0.71 -9.07 3.62
C SER A 200 1.09 -7.72 4.19
N PHE A 201 2.37 -7.58 4.57
CA PHE A 201 2.95 -6.32 5.02
C PHE A 201 4.22 -6.03 4.23
N ARG A 202 4.22 -4.90 3.51
CA ARG A 202 5.37 -4.39 2.76
C ARG A 202 5.83 -3.07 3.37
N LEU A 203 7.11 -3.01 3.71
CA LEU A 203 7.74 -1.82 4.28
C LEU A 203 9.02 -1.48 3.54
N GLN A 204 9.02 -0.33 2.88
CA GLN A 204 10.18 0.31 2.32
C GLN A 204 10.46 1.61 3.08
N THR A 205 11.60 1.67 3.77
CA THR A 205 11.98 2.85 4.56
C THR A 205 13.48 2.93 4.71
N SER A 206 14.02 4.14 4.84
CA SER A 206 15.43 4.37 5.18
C SER A 206 15.65 4.66 6.67
N ALA A 207 14.59 4.73 7.48
CA ALA A 207 14.74 4.90 8.91
C ALA A 207 15.10 3.59 9.61
N ASN A 208 15.88 3.70 10.68
CA ASN A 208 16.03 2.62 11.64
C ASN A 208 14.69 2.40 12.39
N VAL A 209 13.92 1.43 11.92
CA VAL A 209 12.66 0.97 12.54
C VAL A 209 12.75 -0.46 13.06
N GLU A 210 13.97 -1.00 13.13
CA GLU A 210 14.24 -2.40 13.41
C GLU A 210 13.53 -2.86 14.69
N GLU A 211 13.76 -2.17 15.82
CA GLU A 211 13.18 -2.48 17.13
C GLU A 211 11.65 -2.65 17.08
N TYR A 212 10.96 -1.79 16.33
CA TYR A 212 9.51 -1.82 16.20
C TYR A 212 9.04 -2.97 15.32
N LEU A 213 9.78 -3.27 14.26
CA LEU A 213 9.48 -4.37 13.34
C LEU A 213 9.74 -5.72 14.02
N VAL A 214 10.94 -5.95 14.57
CA VAL A 214 11.25 -7.21 15.25
C VAL A 214 10.39 -7.41 16.49
N GLY A 215 10.11 -6.31 17.22
CA GLY A 215 9.13 -6.27 18.31
C GLY A 215 7.76 -6.80 17.88
N ALA A 216 7.29 -6.39 16.71
CA ALA A 216 6.01 -6.86 16.19
C ALA A 216 6.02 -8.31 15.73
N LEU A 217 7.16 -8.82 15.25
CA LEU A 217 7.24 -10.18 14.70
C LEU A 217 7.24 -11.25 15.79
N HIS A 218 7.98 -11.08 16.89
CA HIS A 218 8.12 -12.13 17.91
C HIS A 218 6.97 -12.18 18.94
N ASN A 219 6.16 -11.13 19.05
CA ASN A 219 5.11 -11.08 20.05
C ASN A 219 3.91 -11.94 19.62
N SER A 220 3.55 -12.92 20.46
CA SER A 220 2.56 -13.98 20.16
C SER A 220 1.15 -13.51 19.78
N HIS A 221 0.82 -12.24 19.96
CA HIS A 221 -0.49 -11.68 19.60
C HIS A 221 -0.45 -10.72 18.41
N MET A 222 0.72 -10.51 17.82
CA MET A 222 0.95 -9.55 16.75
C MET A 222 1.13 -10.29 15.43
N LEU A 223 0.47 -9.80 14.37
CA LEU A 223 0.57 -10.32 13.00
C LEU A 223 0.38 -11.86 12.87
N PRO A 224 -0.64 -12.48 13.52
CA PRO A 224 -0.82 -13.93 13.51
C PRO A 224 -1.08 -14.49 12.10
N ASN A 225 -1.76 -13.72 11.25
CA ASN A 225 -2.16 -14.14 9.90
C ASN A 225 -1.14 -13.80 8.80
N LEU A 226 0.02 -13.23 9.18
CA LEU A 226 1.02 -12.77 8.23
C LEU A 226 1.61 -13.95 7.47
N GLN A 227 1.50 -13.86 6.14
CA GLN A 227 1.98 -14.85 5.16
C GLN A 227 2.96 -14.24 4.16
N GLN A 228 3.00 -12.91 4.03
CA GLN A 228 3.97 -12.20 3.22
C GLN A 228 4.54 -11.00 3.96
N LEU A 229 5.87 -10.90 3.99
CA LEU A 229 6.62 -9.80 4.57
C LEU A 229 7.63 -9.29 3.54
N THR A 230 7.41 -8.10 2.99
CA THR A 230 8.40 -7.44 2.11
C THR A 230 9.14 -6.36 2.87
N LEU A 231 10.47 -6.41 2.90
CA LEU A 231 11.31 -5.40 3.57
C LEU A 231 12.29 -4.79 2.57
N ARG A 232 12.47 -3.47 2.59
CA ARG A 232 13.45 -2.77 1.74
C ARG A 232 14.03 -1.54 2.45
N GLY A 233 15.34 -1.36 2.38
CA GLY A 233 16.05 -0.17 2.82
C GLY A 233 16.28 -0.05 4.33
N ILE A 234 16.00 -1.08 5.13
CA ILE A 234 16.08 -1.01 6.60
C ILE A 234 17.55 -1.19 7.04
N PRO A 235 18.24 -0.13 7.50
CA PRO A 235 19.71 -0.12 7.59
C PRO A 235 20.26 -1.12 8.63
N GLU A 236 19.63 -1.23 9.80
CA GLU A 236 20.18 -1.97 10.95
C GLU A 236 19.66 -3.42 11.07
N LEU A 237 18.68 -3.83 10.25
CA LEU A 237 18.14 -5.17 10.31
C LEU A 237 19.11 -6.19 9.70
N THR A 238 19.62 -7.12 10.51
CA THR A 238 20.48 -8.23 10.04
C THR A 238 19.68 -9.51 9.76
N PRO A 239 20.16 -10.40 8.88
CA PRO A 239 19.48 -11.66 8.59
C PRO A 239 19.29 -12.56 9.81
N GLU A 240 20.29 -12.62 10.68
CA GLU A 240 20.27 -13.41 11.92
C GLU A 240 19.18 -12.87 12.84
N ARG A 241 19.13 -11.54 13.01
CA ARG A 241 18.16 -10.89 13.88
C ARG A 241 16.73 -11.04 13.34
N LEU A 242 16.53 -10.90 12.04
CA LEU A 242 15.24 -11.16 11.42
C LEU A 242 14.81 -12.61 11.62
N PHE A 243 15.68 -13.56 11.29
CA PHE A 243 15.40 -14.99 11.40
C PHE A 243 15.10 -15.42 12.84
N GLU A 244 15.89 -14.96 13.82
CA GLU A 244 15.65 -15.25 15.25
C GLU A 244 14.26 -14.78 15.72
N ASN A 245 13.80 -13.61 15.26
CA ASN A 245 12.46 -13.13 15.62
C ASN A 245 11.35 -13.91 14.90
N LEU A 246 11.57 -14.35 13.67
CA LEU A 246 10.64 -15.22 12.95
C LEU A 246 10.58 -16.64 13.56
N ARG A 247 11.70 -17.16 14.06
CA ARG A 247 11.74 -18.41 14.82
C ARG A 247 10.92 -18.28 16.10
N LYS A 248 11.13 -17.23 16.89
CA LYS A 248 10.31 -16.95 18.09
C LYS A 248 8.82 -16.82 17.76
N ARG A 249 8.48 -16.20 16.63
CA ARG A 249 7.10 -16.12 16.12
C ARG A 249 6.51 -17.51 15.87
N HIS A 250 7.28 -18.38 15.21
CA HIS A 250 6.87 -19.77 14.94
C HIS A 250 6.70 -20.56 16.25
N ASP A 251 7.66 -20.46 17.17
CA ASP A 251 7.63 -21.12 18.48
C ASP A 251 6.44 -20.66 19.34
N ALA A 252 5.96 -19.43 19.13
CA ALA A 252 4.75 -18.90 19.74
C ALA A 252 3.44 -19.41 19.11
N GLY A 253 3.50 -20.35 18.16
CA GLY A 253 2.35 -21.01 17.54
C GLY A 253 1.92 -20.45 16.18
N HIS A 254 2.61 -19.44 15.63
CA HIS A 254 2.28 -18.87 14.32
C HIS A 254 2.98 -19.63 13.20
N THR A 255 2.46 -20.81 12.88
CA THR A 255 3.08 -21.78 11.95
C THR A 255 2.59 -21.66 10.50
N LEU A 256 1.85 -20.60 10.18
CA LEU A 256 1.44 -20.35 8.79
C LEU A 256 2.68 -20.10 7.92
N PRO A 257 2.71 -20.62 6.67
CA PRO A 257 3.77 -20.33 5.72
C PRO A 257 4.01 -18.84 5.57
N LEU A 258 5.27 -18.43 5.62
CA LEU A 258 5.65 -17.02 5.50
C LEU A 258 6.67 -16.84 4.37
N LEU A 259 6.31 -16.06 3.37
CA LEU A 259 7.23 -15.54 2.36
C LEU A 259 7.85 -14.23 2.85
N VAL A 260 9.18 -14.19 2.93
CA VAL A 260 9.95 -13.01 3.28
C VAL A 260 10.71 -12.55 2.04
N GLU A 261 10.28 -11.43 1.48
CA GLU A 261 10.94 -10.76 0.37
C GLU A 261 11.85 -9.66 0.92
N TRP A 262 13.15 -9.70 0.59
CA TRP A 262 14.11 -8.75 1.15
C TRP A 262 15.14 -8.28 0.13
N ASP A 263 15.59 -7.03 0.25
CA ASP A 263 16.61 -6.41 -0.62
C ASP A 263 18.05 -6.79 -0.24
N ARG A 264 18.24 -7.59 0.81
CA ARG A 264 19.54 -8.10 1.25
C ARG A 264 19.68 -9.59 0.93
N GLU A 265 20.91 -10.00 0.70
CA GLU A 265 21.24 -11.42 0.57
C GLU A 265 21.16 -12.10 1.95
N VAL A 266 20.56 -13.29 1.97
CA VAL A 266 20.37 -14.08 3.18
C VAL A 266 21.31 -15.29 3.12
N PRO A 267 22.16 -15.50 4.13
CA PRO A 267 23.05 -16.66 4.18
C PRO A 267 22.31 -17.99 3.97
N THR A 268 22.92 -18.90 3.22
CA THR A 268 22.33 -20.20 2.86
C THR A 268 21.95 -21.03 4.09
N GLU A 269 22.71 -20.90 5.18
CA GLU A 269 22.45 -21.55 6.46
C GLU A 269 21.12 -21.09 7.06
N ILE A 270 20.86 -19.77 7.02
CA ILE A 270 19.60 -19.17 7.48
C ILE A 270 18.46 -19.60 6.58
N VAL A 271 18.64 -19.58 5.25
CA VAL A 271 17.60 -20.03 4.30
C VAL A 271 17.22 -21.50 4.56
N SER A 272 18.21 -22.36 4.78
CA SER A 272 18.01 -23.79 5.08
C SER A 272 17.27 -23.99 6.41
N ALA A 273 17.67 -23.27 7.46
CA ALA A 273 17.01 -23.32 8.77
C ALA A 273 15.57 -22.79 8.70
N ALA A 274 15.35 -21.67 8.02
CA ALA A 274 14.04 -21.05 7.83
C ALA A 274 13.05 -21.96 7.08
N ARG A 275 13.54 -22.69 6.07
CA ARG A 275 12.70 -23.63 5.31
C ARG A 275 12.10 -24.72 6.19
N LYS A 276 12.83 -25.20 7.21
CA LYS A 276 12.30 -26.19 8.19
C LYS A 276 11.11 -25.65 8.98
N LEU A 277 11.02 -24.33 9.13
CA LEU A 277 9.94 -23.61 9.82
C LEU A 277 8.88 -23.07 8.85
N ARG A 278 8.89 -23.49 7.56
CA ARG A 278 8.00 -23.01 6.50
C ARG A 278 8.12 -21.49 6.25
N ILE A 279 9.31 -20.94 6.48
CA ILE A 279 9.67 -19.56 6.16
C ILE A 279 10.53 -19.58 4.88
N PHE A 280 10.12 -18.83 3.87
CA PHE A 280 10.76 -18.80 2.56
C PHE A 280 11.37 -17.41 2.33
N PHE A 281 12.69 -17.34 2.18
CA PHE A 281 13.36 -16.09 1.83
C PHE A 281 13.51 -15.95 0.30
N GLN A 282 13.19 -14.78 -0.22
CA GLN A 282 13.36 -14.40 -1.62
C GLN A 282 14.06 -13.05 -1.71
N LYS A 283 15.10 -12.97 -2.55
CA LYS A 283 15.80 -11.70 -2.83
C LYS A 283 14.92 -10.84 -3.74
N LEU A 284 14.72 -9.58 -3.37
CA LEU A 284 14.08 -8.58 -4.23
C LEU A 284 15.07 -8.12 -5.30
N GLU A 285 14.63 -8.17 -6.54
CA GLU A 285 15.34 -7.56 -7.68
C GLU A 285 15.28 -6.02 -7.64
#